data_AF-A0A9X9X8X2-F1
#
_entry.id   AF-A0A9X9X8X2-F1
#
_cell.length_a   1.000
_cell.length_b   1.000
_cell.length_c   1.000
_cell.angle_alpha   90.00
_cell.angle_beta   90.00
_cell.angle_gamma   90.00
#
_symmetry.space_group_name_H-M   'P 1'
#
loop_
_entity.id
_entity.type
_entity.pdbx_description
1 polymer ?
#
loop_
_entity_poly.entity_id
_entity_poly.type
_entity_poly.pdbx_seq_one_letter_code
_entity_poly.pdbx_strand_id
1 'polypeptide(L)'
;MMIRGAFLLAAAFLPARALAQAETFAGQLPPEALASATSTVLILFLIAVLLESALAVLFNWRPFVETFNARATRPLLAFVVAYVFVATFQYDAVTALVNAVRRTPQLPMPQMLGQVMTAAILAGGSSGVNTLLVSLGFREVRTPATELPKVPPDRAWVAISVEQERTAGQVLVLIGKPPAEGAPATEGLALAGVIPGGPRGSGGALRRFFLRDVNRFPPFGGYQVPSAEPCRIVLRGRAKKEEGGEPIVSAPLDFVPAKGAIIDLAIRL
;
A
#
# COMPACT_ATOMS: atom_id res chain seq x y z
N MET A 1 29.11 17.00 -40.96
CA MET A 1 27.84 17.72 -41.23
C MET A 1 26.79 17.07 -40.33
N MET A 2 26.66 17.47 -39.05
CA MET A 2 25.67 18.45 -38.50
C MET A 2 24.22 18.06 -38.90
N ILE A 3 23.20 17.90 -38.04
CA ILE A 3 22.69 18.71 -36.91
C ILE A 3 21.78 17.76 -36.05
N ARG A 4 22.01 17.54 -34.74
CA ARG A 4 21.37 18.16 -33.55
C ARG A 4 19.82 18.22 -33.53
N GLY A 5 19.23 17.85 -32.39
CA GLY A 5 18.01 18.52 -31.90
C GLY A 5 16.81 17.63 -31.59
N ALA A 6 16.75 17.06 -30.39
CA ALA A 6 15.50 16.73 -29.68
C ALA A 6 15.78 16.35 -28.21
N PHE A 7 16.48 17.20 -27.45
CA PHE A 7 16.65 17.02 -25.99
C PHE A 7 16.50 18.33 -25.21
N LEU A 8 15.80 19.31 -25.79
CA LEU A 8 15.54 20.62 -25.20
C LEU A 8 14.05 20.95 -25.38
N LEU A 9 13.20 20.47 -24.46
CA LEU A 9 11.87 21.05 -24.20
C LEU A 9 11.19 20.35 -23.01
N ALA A 10 11.73 20.55 -21.81
CA ALA A 10 10.99 20.35 -20.57
C ALA A 10 11.36 21.40 -19.50
N ALA A 11 11.81 22.59 -19.93
CA ALA A 11 12.17 23.70 -19.05
C ALA A 11 11.12 24.83 -19.01
N ALA A 12 9.97 24.67 -19.66
CA ALA A 12 9.06 25.79 -19.96
C ALA A 12 7.90 26.02 -18.98
N PHE A 13 7.78 25.25 -17.89
CA PHE A 13 6.72 25.46 -16.89
C PHE A 13 7.24 25.20 -15.47
N LEU A 14 8.24 25.97 -15.05
CA LEU A 14 8.43 26.21 -13.62
C LEU A 14 7.52 27.39 -13.24
N PRO A 15 6.62 27.27 -12.25
CA PRO A 15 5.84 28.40 -11.79
C PRO A 15 6.80 29.51 -11.32
N ALA A 16 6.59 30.76 -11.76
CA ALA A 16 7.46 31.91 -11.47
C ALA A 16 7.76 32.08 -9.96
N ARG A 17 6.86 31.60 -9.10
CA ARG A 17 6.99 31.59 -7.64
C ARG A 17 8.04 30.60 -7.11
N ALA A 18 8.19 29.44 -7.74
CA ALA A 18 9.21 28.45 -7.39
C ALA A 18 10.61 28.91 -7.84
N LEU A 19 10.72 29.53 -9.02
CA LEU A 19 11.96 30.17 -9.47
C LEU A 19 12.38 31.30 -8.51
N ALA A 20 11.45 32.18 -8.13
CA ALA A 20 11.75 33.26 -7.20
C ALA A 20 12.19 32.76 -5.81
N GLN A 21 11.54 31.73 -5.26
CA GLN A 21 11.92 31.11 -3.97
C GLN A 21 13.25 30.35 -4.05
N ALA A 22 13.51 29.63 -5.15
CA ALA A 22 14.78 28.96 -5.37
C ALA A 22 15.93 29.96 -5.51
N GLU A 23 15.72 31.08 -6.22
CA GLU A 23 16.70 32.17 -6.33
C GLU A 23 16.96 32.87 -4.99
N THR A 24 15.93 33.08 -4.15
CA THR A 24 16.14 33.68 -2.82
C THR A 24 16.90 32.76 -1.87
N PHE A 25 16.63 31.45 -1.91
CA PHE A 25 17.31 30.48 -1.04
C PHE A 25 18.73 30.18 -1.54
N ALA A 26 18.91 29.97 -2.85
CA ALA A 26 20.21 29.75 -3.47
C ALA A 26 21.12 30.99 -3.36
N GLY A 27 20.56 32.21 -3.42
CA GLY A 27 21.30 33.46 -3.24
C GLY A 27 21.82 33.70 -1.82
N GLN A 28 21.31 32.97 -0.81
CA GLN A 28 21.75 33.08 0.58
C GLN A 28 22.86 32.07 0.96
N LEU A 29 23.06 31.04 0.14
CA LEU A 29 24.05 30.00 0.37
C LEU A 29 25.34 30.25 -0.43
N PRO A 30 26.52 29.96 0.13
CA PRO A 30 27.74 29.92 -0.66
C PRO A 30 27.60 28.93 -1.84
N PRO A 31 28.16 29.22 -3.03
CA PRO A 31 28.07 28.32 -4.18
C PRO A 31 28.64 26.91 -3.88
N GLU A 32 29.65 26.83 -3.02
CA GLU A 32 30.24 25.56 -2.56
C GLU A 32 29.28 24.73 -1.69
N ALA A 33 28.52 25.38 -0.81
CA ALA A 33 27.50 24.74 0.01
C ALA A 33 26.35 24.19 -0.84
N LEU A 34 25.95 24.95 -1.87
CA LEU A 34 24.92 24.54 -2.82
C LEU A 34 25.36 23.29 -3.61
N ALA A 35 26.61 23.26 -4.09
CA ALA A 35 27.17 22.10 -4.80
C ALA A 35 27.24 20.85 -3.91
N SER A 36 27.69 21.00 -2.66
CA SER A 36 27.77 19.92 -1.68
C SER A 36 26.39 19.35 -1.32
N ALA A 37 25.42 20.23 -1.05
CA ALA A 37 24.04 19.82 -0.76
C ALA A 37 23.40 19.10 -1.95
N THR A 38 23.59 19.63 -3.17
CA THR A 38 23.06 19.02 -4.40
C THR A 38 23.66 17.64 -4.64
N SER A 39 24.97 17.50 -4.49
CA SER A 39 25.66 16.20 -4.60
C SER A 39 25.12 15.20 -3.57
N THR A 40 24.95 15.62 -2.32
CA THR A 40 24.41 14.79 -1.24
C THR A 40 22.99 14.31 -1.55
N VAL A 41 22.10 15.21 -1.99
CA VAL A 41 20.72 14.86 -2.38
C VAL A 41 20.71 13.94 -3.60
N LEU A 42 21.58 14.17 -4.58
CA LEU A 42 21.68 13.32 -5.78
C LEU A 42 22.14 11.90 -5.41
N ILE A 43 23.16 11.76 -4.56
CA ILE A 43 23.62 10.45 -4.08
C ILE A 43 22.50 9.75 -3.31
N LEU A 44 21.83 10.47 -2.40
CA LEU A 44 20.69 9.94 -1.65
C LEU A 44 19.57 9.45 -2.57
N PHE A 45 19.26 10.22 -3.62
CA PHE A 45 18.29 9.83 -4.65
C PHE A 45 18.69 8.57 -5.39
N LEU A 46 19.94 8.49 -5.87
CA LEU A 46 20.45 7.33 -6.59
C LEU A 46 20.40 6.07 -5.73
N ILE A 47 20.78 6.17 -4.46
CA ILE A 47 20.70 5.07 -3.50
C ILE A 47 19.23 4.67 -3.28
N ALA A 48 18.32 5.63 -3.09
CA ALA A 48 16.90 5.34 -2.90
C ALA A 48 16.30 4.59 -4.10
N VAL A 49 16.61 5.01 -5.33
CA VAL A 49 16.15 4.34 -6.56
C VAL A 49 16.71 2.92 -6.67
N LEU A 50 17.98 2.72 -6.32
CA LEU A 50 18.62 1.41 -6.34
C LEU A 50 17.99 0.46 -5.31
N LEU A 51 17.78 0.93 -4.08
CA LEU A 51 17.11 0.16 -3.03
C LEU A 51 15.66 -0.15 -3.38
N GLU A 52 14.92 0.81 -3.95
CA GLU A 52 13.54 0.61 -4.41
C GLU A 52 13.47 -0.48 -5.49
N SER A 53 14.36 -0.43 -6.48
CA SER A 53 14.46 -1.46 -7.53
C SER A 53 14.76 -2.85 -6.97
N ALA A 54 15.73 -2.95 -6.05
CA ALA A 54 16.09 -4.22 -5.42
C ALA A 54 14.96 -4.79 -4.55
N LEU A 55 14.34 -3.95 -3.72
CA LEU A 55 13.22 -4.34 -2.86
C LEU A 55 11.96 -4.67 -3.65
N ALA A 56 11.74 -4.05 -4.81
CA ALA A 56 10.60 -4.38 -5.67
C ALA A 56 10.63 -5.86 -6.12
N VAL A 57 11.82 -6.42 -6.38
CA VAL A 57 11.95 -7.85 -6.71
C VAL A 57 11.48 -8.72 -5.53
N LEU A 58 11.91 -8.36 -4.31
CA LEU A 58 11.52 -9.07 -3.09
C LEU A 58 10.02 -8.94 -2.79
N PHE A 59 9.47 -7.74 -2.94
CA PHE A 59 8.08 -7.41 -2.63
C PHE A 59 7.05 -7.94 -3.63
N ASN A 60 7.49 -8.27 -4.85
CA ASN A 60 6.67 -8.90 -5.88
C ASN A 60 6.91 -10.41 -5.97
N TRP A 61 7.81 -10.97 -5.14
CA TRP A 61 8.04 -12.40 -5.08
C TRP A 61 6.80 -13.13 -4.54
N ARG A 62 6.37 -14.20 -5.21
CA ARG A 62 5.11 -14.91 -4.88
C ARG A 62 4.98 -15.31 -3.41
N PRO A 63 5.97 -15.96 -2.78
CA PRO A 63 5.90 -16.30 -1.36
C PRO A 63 5.66 -15.09 -0.45
N PHE A 64 6.23 -13.93 -0.80
CA PHE A 64 6.03 -12.71 -0.04
C PHE A 64 4.59 -12.21 -0.15
N VAL A 65 4.07 -12.11 -1.38
CA VAL A 65 2.70 -11.63 -1.66
C VAL A 65 1.62 -12.53 -1.08
N GLU A 66 1.86 -13.84 -1.06
CA GLU A 66 0.90 -14.81 -0.53
C GLU A 66 0.88 -14.84 1.00
N THR A 67 2.04 -14.61 1.64
CA THR A 67 2.19 -14.73 3.10
C THR A 67 1.90 -13.42 3.83
N PHE A 68 2.39 -12.29 3.30
CA PHE A 68 2.44 -11.03 4.02
C PHE A 68 1.42 -10.02 3.52
N ASN A 69 0.91 -9.21 4.46
CA ASN A 69 0.16 -8.01 4.15
C ASN A 69 1.11 -6.92 3.65
N ALA A 70 1.20 -6.79 2.32
CA ALA A 70 2.07 -5.84 1.64
C ALA A 70 1.99 -4.40 2.17
N ARG A 71 0.81 -3.93 2.62
CA ARG A 71 0.64 -2.57 3.14
C ARG A 71 1.38 -2.34 4.46
N ALA A 72 1.44 -3.37 5.30
CA ALA A 72 2.09 -3.30 6.60
C ALA A 72 3.57 -3.67 6.53
N THR A 73 3.92 -4.68 5.74
CA THR A 73 5.28 -5.25 5.73
C THR A 73 6.26 -4.51 4.84
N ARG A 74 5.83 -3.96 3.69
CA ARG A 74 6.74 -3.30 2.76
C ARG A 74 7.45 -2.09 3.38
N PRO A 75 6.75 -1.13 4.04
CA PRO A 75 7.44 0.02 4.63
C PRO A 75 8.39 -0.38 5.76
N LEU A 76 7.99 -1.34 6.59
CA LEU A 76 8.81 -1.84 7.69
C LEU A 76 10.08 -2.51 7.17
N LEU A 77 9.97 -3.41 6.19
CA LEU A 77 11.11 -4.11 5.64
C LEU A 77 12.03 -3.16 4.87
N ALA A 78 11.47 -2.21 4.12
CA ALA A 78 12.24 -1.17 3.45
C ALA A 78 13.05 -0.33 4.45
N PHE A 79 12.45 0.04 5.58
CA PHE A 79 13.13 0.75 6.66
C PHE A 79 14.27 -0.06 7.27
N VAL A 80 14.03 -1.33 7.61
CA VAL A 80 15.05 -2.20 8.18
C VAL A 80 16.24 -2.37 7.22
N VAL A 81 15.96 -2.64 5.94
CA VAL A 81 17.01 -2.80 4.92
C VAL A 81 17.78 -1.50 4.70
N ALA A 82 17.08 -0.36 4.60
CA ALA A 82 17.73 0.95 4.47
C ALA A 82 18.58 1.29 5.71
N TYR A 83 18.11 0.96 6.91
CA TYR A 83 18.86 1.18 8.15
C TYR A 83 20.14 0.33 8.21
N VAL A 84 20.04 -0.96 7.88
CA VAL A 84 21.21 -1.85 7.81
C VAL A 84 22.21 -1.33 6.77
N PHE A 85 21.75 -0.90 5.60
CA PHE A 85 22.60 -0.30 4.57
C PHE A 85 23.33 0.92 5.13
N VAL A 86 22.59 1.89 5.66
CA VAL A 86 23.14 3.12 6.23
C VAL A 86 24.14 2.86 7.36
N ALA A 87 23.83 1.93 8.28
CA ALA A 87 24.71 1.56 9.38
C ALA A 87 26.01 0.90 8.90
N THR A 88 25.91 0.00 7.90
CA THR A 88 27.05 -0.73 7.33
C THR A 88 27.99 0.21 6.58
N PHE A 89 27.44 1.14 5.79
CA PHE A 89 28.23 2.10 5.01
C PHE A 89 28.52 3.41 5.76
N GLN A 90 28.09 3.52 7.03
CA GLN A 90 28.22 4.73 7.84
C GLN A 90 27.67 6.00 7.14
N TYR A 91 26.66 5.83 6.28
CA TYR A 91 26.18 6.90 5.40
C TYR A 91 25.14 7.79 6.08
N ASP A 92 25.52 9.02 6.41
CA ASP A 92 24.64 9.99 7.06
C ASP A 92 24.41 11.22 6.17
N ALA A 93 23.42 11.12 5.28
CA ALA A 93 23.07 12.20 4.36
C ALA A 93 22.50 13.41 5.09
N VAL A 94 21.77 13.21 6.19
CA VAL A 94 21.12 14.30 6.92
C VAL A 94 22.17 15.16 7.61
N THR A 95 23.13 14.55 8.32
CA THR A 95 24.24 15.31 8.92
C THR A 95 25.10 15.98 7.86
N ALA A 96 25.36 15.32 6.73
CA ALA A 96 26.07 15.92 5.60
C ALA A 96 25.34 17.16 5.05
N LEU A 97 24.02 17.08 4.88
CA LEU A 97 23.20 18.19 4.40
C LEU A 97 23.15 19.36 5.39
N VAL A 98 22.99 19.07 6.69
CA VAL A 98 22.97 20.08 7.75
C VAL A 98 24.31 20.80 7.84
N ASN A 99 25.42 20.06 7.75
CA ASN A 99 26.76 20.64 7.75
C ASN A 99 27.06 21.44 6.47
N ALA A 100 26.52 21.03 5.32
CA ALA A 100 26.65 21.79 4.08
C ALA A 100 25.92 23.15 4.16
N VAL A 101 24.77 23.20 4.83
CA VAL A 101 23.95 24.43 4.93
C VAL A 101 24.43 25.37 6.05
N ARG A 102 25.07 24.85 7.11
CA ARG A 102 25.52 25.66 8.25
C ARG A 102 26.92 26.23 8.04
N ARG A 103 27.11 27.52 8.38
CA ARG A 103 28.41 28.21 8.41
C ARG A 103 29.19 28.04 9.74
N THR A 104 28.73 27.17 10.64
CA THR A 104 29.25 27.01 12.02
C THR A 104 29.89 25.63 12.22
N PRO A 105 30.81 25.47 13.20
CA PRO A 105 31.54 24.21 13.39
C PRO A 105 30.59 23.03 13.65
N GLN A 106 31.01 21.85 13.17
CA GLN A 106 30.23 20.62 13.12
C GLN A 106 29.43 20.39 14.41
N LEU A 107 28.11 20.34 14.28
CA LEU A 107 27.26 19.82 15.34
C LEU A 107 27.59 18.33 15.47
N PRO A 108 27.95 17.86 16.67
CA PRO A 108 27.98 16.43 16.95
C PRO A 108 26.53 15.96 17.03
N MET A 109 25.87 15.81 15.89
CA MET A 109 24.62 15.05 15.85
C MET A 109 24.97 13.62 16.26
N PRO A 110 24.20 12.98 17.16
CA PRO A 110 24.41 11.57 17.45
C PRO A 110 24.34 10.79 16.14
N GLN A 111 25.42 10.10 15.80
CA GLN A 111 25.55 9.39 14.51
C GLN A 111 24.36 8.47 14.24
N MET A 112 23.82 7.85 15.30
CA MET A 112 22.63 7.01 15.24
C MET A 112 21.38 7.77 14.76
N LEU A 113 21.18 9.02 15.18
CA LEU A 113 20.00 9.81 14.82
C LEU A 113 20.03 10.19 13.34
N GLY A 114 21.15 10.68 12.83
CA GLY A 114 21.31 11.03 11.41
C GLY A 114 21.20 9.80 10.51
N GLN A 115 21.73 8.66 10.95
CA GLN A 115 21.55 7.36 10.28
C GLN A 115 20.09 6.91 10.24
N VAL A 116 19.36 6.99 11.36
CA VAL A 116 17.93 6.64 11.41
C VAL A 116 17.10 7.54 10.49
N MET A 117 17.36 8.85 10.47
CA MET A 117 16.66 9.78 9.58
C MET A 117 17.01 9.53 8.11
N THR A 118 18.28 9.29 7.79
CA THR A 118 18.72 8.94 6.44
C THR A 118 18.05 7.64 5.98
N ALA A 119 17.99 6.63 6.83
CA ALA A 119 17.31 5.37 6.56
C ALA A 119 15.80 5.56 6.33
N ALA A 120 15.14 6.40 7.14
CA ALA A 120 13.73 6.72 6.94
C ALA A 120 13.46 7.41 5.59
N ILE A 121 14.36 8.33 5.17
CA ILE A 121 14.26 8.99 3.86
C ILE A 121 14.44 7.98 2.72
N LEU A 122 15.46 7.11 2.82
CA LEU A 122 15.70 6.05 1.82
C LEU A 122 14.54 5.05 1.76
N ALA A 123 13.97 4.68 2.90
CA ALA A 123 12.87 3.73 3.01
C ALA A 123 11.53 4.26 2.47
N GLY A 124 11.33 5.59 2.49
CA GLY A 124 10.22 6.26 1.81
C GLY A 124 10.26 6.12 0.28
N GLY A 125 11.32 5.49 -0.27
CA GLY A 125 11.53 5.27 -1.70
C GLY A 125 11.74 6.57 -2.47
N SER A 126 11.58 6.50 -3.79
CA SER A 126 11.58 7.67 -4.66
C SER A 126 10.52 8.70 -4.25
N SER A 127 9.43 8.31 -3.59
CA SER A 127 8.41 9.24 -3.09
C SER A 127 8.90 10.12 -1.93
N GLY A 128 9.77 9.60 -1.05
CA GLY A 128 10.38 10.35 0.04
C GLY A 128 11.40 11.37 -0.46
N VAL A 129 12.31 10.95 -1.35
CA VAL A 129 13.26 11.88 -1.97
C VAL A 129 12.56 12.82 -2.96
N ASN A 130 11.51 12.37 -3.65
CA ASN A 130 10.67 13.23 -4.46
C ASN A 130 9.96 14.27 -3.59
N THR A 131 9.46 13.91 -2.41
CA THR A 131 8.92 14.88 -1.44
C THR A 131 9.98 15.87 -1.01
N LEU A 132 11.23 15.45 -0.78
CA LEU A 132 12.33 16.37 -0.49
C LEU A 132 12.60 17.33 -1.66
N LEU A 133 12.74 16.82 -2.89
CA LEU A 133 12.93 17.64 -4.09
C LEU A 133 11.76 18.60 -4.33
N VAL A 134 10.53 18.17 -4.07
CA VAL A 134 9.33 19.01 -4.14
C VAL A 134 9.35 20.09 -3.05
N SER A 135 9.67 19.72 -1.80
CA SER A 135 9.72 20.66 -0.67
C SER A 135 10.84 21.70 -0.79
N LEU A 136 11.93 21.34 -1.47
CA LEU A 136 13.06 22.22 -1.79
C LEU A 136 12.81 23.04 -3.08
N GLY A 137 11.65 22.91 -3.72
CA GLY A 137 11.27 23.68 -4.91
C GLY A 137 11.87 23.19 -6.23
N PHE A 138 12.55 22.04 -6.24
CA PHE A 138 13.17 21.45 -7.43
C PHE A 138 12.19 20.63 -8.30
N ARG A 139 10.93 20.40 -7.86
CA ARG A 139 9.93 19.60 -8.60
C ARG A 139 8.48 19.91 -8.19
N GLU A 140 7.53 19.70 -9.09
CA GLU A 140 6.09 19.84 -8.79
C GLU A 140 5.50 18.62 -8.06
N VAL A 141 4.51 18.87 -7.19
CA VAL A 141 3.75 17.83 -6.46
C VAL A 141 2.97 16.99 -7.48
N ARG A 142 3.34 15.72 -7.65
CA ARG A 142 2.43 14.74 -8.26
C ARG A 142 1.52 14.22 -7.16
N THR A 143 0.23 14.57 -7.21
CA THR A 143 -0.79 13.94 -6.36
C THR A 143 -0.79 12.43 -6.62
N PRO A 144 -0.54 11.59 -5.60
CA PRO A 144 -0.64 10.14 -5.74
C PRO A 144 -2.13 9.75 -5.81
N ALA A 145 -2.69 9.84 -7.01
CA ALA A 145 -4.04 9.40 -7.32
C ALA A 145 -4.00 8.01 -7.99
N THR A 146 -3.34 7.03 -7.38
CA THR A 146 -3.37 5.61 -7.81
C THR A 146 -2.88 4.81 -6.60
N GLU A 147 -3.68 3.94 -5.98
CA GLU A 147 -3.65 2.49 -6.27
C GLU A 147 -4.82 1.72 -5.61
N LEU A 148 -5.87 2.40 -5.17
CA LEU A 148 -7.11 1.68 -4.88
C LEU A 148 -7.90 1.58 -6.19
N PRO A 149 -8.31 0.38 -6.64
CA PRO A 149 -9.23 0.31 -7.74
C PRO A 149 -10.46 1.12 -7.31
N LYS A 150 -10.76 2.22 -8.00
CA LYS A 150 -11.94 3.02 -7.65
C LYS A 150 -13.15 2.20 -8.09
N VAL A 151 -14.13 2.01 -7.19
CA VAL A 151 -15.37 1.32 -7.54
C VAL A 151 -16.00 2.04 -8.74
N PRO A 152 -16.32 1.35 -9.84
CA PRO A 152 -17.07 1.94 -10.93
C PRO A 152 -18.39 2.55 -10.43
N PRO A 153 -18.83 3.70 -10.95
CA PRO A 153 -20.00 4.41 -10.43
C PRO A 153 -21.32 3.64 -10.57
N ASP A 154 -21.35 2.61 -11.41
CA ASP A 154 -22.47 1.69 -11.67
C ASP A 154 -22.43 0.42 -10.82
N ARG A 155 -21.37 0.22 -10.02
CA ARG A 155 -21.16 -1.00 -9.22
C ARG A 155 -20.99 -0.68 -7.75
N ALA A 156 -21.16 -1.70 -6.94
CA ALA A 156 -20.77 -1.70 -5.53
C ALA A 156 -19.75 -2.81 -5.28
N TRP A 157 -19.02 -2.66 -4.18
CA TRP A 157 -18.07 -3.65 -3.70
C TRP A 157 -18.60 -4.32 -2.45
N VAL A 158 -18.49 -5.64 -2.44
CA VAL A 158 -18.83 -6.48 -1.30
C VAL A 158 -17.60 -7.26 -0.87
N ALA A 159 -17.24 -7.14 0.39
CA ALA A 159 -16.28 -8.01 1.06
C ALA A 159 -16.98 -8.77 2.19
N ILE A 160 -16.63 -10.03 2.36
CA ILE A 160 -17.22 -10.93 3.36
C ILE A 160 -16.09 -11.58 4.14
N SER A 161 -16.12 -11.39 5.45
CA SER A 161 -15.22 -12.02 6.40
C SER A 161 -15.99 -13.05 7.21
N VAL A 162 -15.46 -14.27 7.31
CA VAL A 162 -16.16 -15.38 7.97
C VAL A 162 -15.43 -15.77 9.25
N GLU A 163 -16.20 -15.80 10.33
CA GLU A 163 -15.80 -16.41 11.60
C GLU A 163 -16.31 -17.85 11.63
N GLN A 164 -15.40 -18.83 11.51
CA GLN A 164 -15.73 -20.25 11.52
C GLN A 164 -15.83 -20.76 12.97
N GLU A 165 -16.98 -20.57 13.60
CA GLU A 165 -17.24 -21.07 14.96
C GLU A 165 -17.68 -22.54 14.92
N ARG A 166 -18.61 -22.87 14.02
CA ARG A 166 -19.22 -24.20 13.90
C ARG A 166 -18.87 -24.89 12.58
N THR A 167 -18.33 -24.13 11.63
CA THR A 167 -17.85 -24.65 10.36
C THR A 167 -16.39 -25.11 10.42
N ALA A 168 -16.03 -26.07 9.58
CA ALA A 168 -14.66 -26.55 9.39
C ALA A 168 -14.32 -26.64 7.90
N GLY A 169 -13.14 -26.14 7.53
CA GLY A 169 -12.65 -26.17 6.16
C GLY A 169 -13.26 -25.07 5.29
N GLN A 170 -13.45 -25.38 4.01
CA GLN A 170 -13.82 -24.38 3.01
C GLN A 170 -15.25 -23.87 3.20
N VAL A 171 -15.43 -22.55 3.07
CA VAL A 171 -16.73 -21.88 3.05
C VAL A 171 -16.97 -21.33 1.65
N LEU A 172 -18.06 -21.77 1.02
CA LEU A 172 -18.50 -21.31 -0.29
C LEU A 172 -19.29 -20.01 -0.13
N VAL A 173 -18.95 -19.02 -0.95
CA VAL A 173 -19.64 -17.73 -1.02
C VAL A 173 -20.54 -17.72 -2.24
N LEU A 174 -21.85 -17.69 -2.02
CA LEU A 174 -22.87 -17.66 -3.07
C LEU A 174 -23.46 -16.24 -3.14
N ILE A 175 -23.42 -15.62 -4.32
CA ILE A 175 -23.94 -14.26 -4.55
C ILE A 175 -24.81 -14.28 -5.80
N GLY A 176 -25.98 -13.65 -5.73
CA GLY A 176 -26.90 -13.57 -6.86
C GLY A 176 -28.09 -12.68 -6.59
N LYS A 177 -29.13 -12.81 -7.42
CA LYS A 177 -30.41 -12.15 -7.20
C LYS A 177 -31.23 -12.97 -6.19
N PRO A 178 -32.05 -12.34 -5.36
CA PRO A 178 -32.96 -13.09 -4.51
C PRO A 178 -33.92 -13.91 -5.40
N PRO A 179 -34.16 -15.19 -5.07
CA PRO A 179 -35.12 -16.02 -5.77
C PRO A 179 -36.54 -15.47 -5.63
N ALA A 180 -37.43 -15.90 -6.53
CA ALA A 180 -38.85 -15.61 -6.43
C ALA A 180 -39.43 -16.14 -5.10
N GLU A 181 -40.48 -15.51 -4.62
CA GLU A 181 -41.10 -15.85 -3.34
C GLU A 181 -41.53 -17.33 -3.31
N GLY A 182 -41.05 -18.08 -2.31
CA GLY A 182 -41.31 -19.52 -2.16
C GLY A 182 -40.26 -20.49 -2.75
N ALA A 183 -39.27 -19.99 -3.50
CA ALA A 183 -38.16 -20.81 -4.00
C ALA A 183 -37.05 -21.02 -2.94
N PRO A 184 -36.31 -22.16 -2.99
CA PRO A 184 -35.21 -22.44 -2.07
C PRO A 184 -34.19 -21.30 -1.98
N ALA A 185 -33.68 -21.06 -0.77
CA ALA A 185 -32.85 -19.90 -0.45
C ALA A 185 -31.56 -19.77 -1.30
N THR A 186 -31.10 -20.87 -1.90
CA THR A 186 -29.90 -20.94 -2.75
C THR A 186 -30.18 -20.91 -4.25
N GLU A 187 -31.44 -20.93 -4.67
CA GLU A 187 -31.81 -20.93 -6.08
C GLU A 187 -31.45 -19.59 -6.74
N GLY A 188 -30.84 -19.63 -7.93
CA GLY A 188 -30.40 -18.43 -8.65
C GLY A 188 -29.10 -17.79 -8.14
N LEU A 189 -28.46 -18.34 -7.09
CA LEU A 189 -27.17 -17.84 -6.60
C LEU A 189 -26.00 -18.51 -7.32
N ALA A 190 -25.08 -17.70 -7.83
CA ALA A 190 -23.84 -18.19 -8.43
C ALA A 190 -22.74 -18.31 -7.37
N LEU A 191 -21.85 -19.30 -7.52
CA LEU A 191 -20.64 -19.40 -6.71
C LEU A 191 -19.71 -18.23 -7.05
N ALA A 192 -19.61 -17.26 -6.14
CA ALA A 192 -18.75 -16.10 -6.30
C ALA A 192 -17.29 -16.40 -5.90
N GLY A 193 -17.10 -17.29 -4.93
CA GLY A 193 -15.77 -17.75 -4.53
C GLY A 193 -15.76 -18.69 -3.34
N VAL A 194 -14.55 -19.04 -2.92
CA VAL A 194 -14.31 -19.99 -1.82
C VAL A 194 -13.36 -19.35 -0.82
N ILE A 195 -13.77 -19.32 0.44
CA ILE A 195 -12.90 -18.99 1.57
C ILE A 195 -12.26 -20.31 2.00
N PRO A 196 -10.92 -20.46 1.91
CA PRO A 196 -10.24 -21.74 2.12
C PRO A 196 -10.46 -22.31 3.54
N GLY A 197 -10.83 -21.43 4.48
CA GLY A 197 -11.02 -21.77 5.87
C GLY A 197 -9.69 -21.94 6.58
N GLY A 198 -9.53 -21.21 7.67
CA GLY A 198 -8.38 -21.32 8.55
C GLY A 198 -8.84 -21.15 9.98
N PRO A 199 -8.24 -21.87 10.94
CA PRO A 199 -8.54 -21.65 12.34
C PRO A 199 -8.35 -20.16 12.62
N ARG A 200 -9.37 -19.52 13.25
CA ARG A 200 -9.13 -18.35 14.09
C ARG A 200 -8.31 -18.82 15.30
N GLY A 201 -7.07 -19.25 15.06
CA GLY A 201 -6.09 -19.45 16.09
C GLY A 201 -5.74 -18.09 16.66
N SER A 202 -5.60 -18.03 17.98
CA SER A 202 -5.24 -16.89 18.83
C SER A 202 -3.90 -16.20 18.50
N GLY A 203 -3.48 -16.16 17.24
CA GLY A 203 -2.38 -15.34 16.79
C GLY A 203 -2.66 -13.88 17.15
N GLY A 204 -1.82 -13.35 18.04
CA GLY A 204 -1.94 -11.99 18.57
C GLY A 204 -2.13 -10.93 17.49
N ALA A 205 -2.73 -9.80 17.84
CA ALA A 205 -3.08 -8.72 16.92
C ALA A 205 -1.96 -8.32 15.93
N LEU A 206 -0.69 -8.42 16.36
CA LEU A 206 0.51 -8.20 15.53
C LEU A 206 0.62 -9.16 14.34
N ARG A 207 0.36 -10.47 14.53
CA ARG A 207 0.43 -11.44 13.45
C ARG A 207 -0.64 -11.19 12.39
N ARG A 208 -1.82 -10.70 12.80
CA ARG A 208 -2.91 -10.28 11.92
C ARG A 208 -2.60 -9.00 11.15
N PHE A 209 -1.81 -8.10 11.73
CA PHE A 209 -1.39 -6.88 11.05
C PHE A 209 -0.42 -7.19 9.90
N PHE A 210 0.50 -8.14 10.10
CA PHE A 210 1.55 -8.46 9.12
C PHE A 210 1.24 -9.62 8.16
N LEU A 211 0.35 -10.55 8.51
CA LEU A 211 -0.07 -11.65 7.62
C LEU A 211 -1.40 -11.33 6.93
N ARG A 212 -1.63 -11.96 5.78
CA ARG A 212 -2.87 -11.82 5.01
C ARG A 212 -4.05 -12.46 5.76
N ASP A 213 -5.22 -11.81 5.73
CA ASP A 213 -6.46 -12.39 6.25
C ASP A 213 -6.95 -13.48 5.28
N VAL A 214 -6.83 -14.73 5.71
CA VAL A 214 -7.22 -15.92 4.95
C VAL A 214 -8.72 -16.22 5.05
N ASN A 215 -9.44 -15.55 5.97
CA ASN A 215 -10.86 -15.76 6.22
C ASN A 215 -11.75 -14.69 5.57
N ARG A 216 -11.23 -13.98 4.57
CA ARG A 216 -11.91 -12.91 3.84
C ARG A 216 -12.03 -13.22 2.35
N PHE A 217 -13.20 -12.92 1.79
CA PHE A 217 -13.49 -12.96 0.37
C PHE A 217 -13.97 -11.58 -0.14
N PRO A 218 -13.45 -11.09 -1.27
CA PRO A 218 -12.21 -11.54 -1.90
C PRO A 218 -11.01 -11.25 -0.97
N PRO A 219 -9.85 -11.90 -1.19
CA PRO A 219 -8.67 -11.68 -0.35
C PRO A 219 -8.12 -10.25 -0.42
N PHE A 220 -8.46 -9.49 -1.46
CA PHE A 220 -8.10 -8.08 -1.63
C PHE A 220 -9.22 -7.33 -2.36
N GLY A 221 -9.46 -6.07 -1.99
CA GLY A 221 -10.49 -5.22 -2.58
C GLY A 221 -11.91 -5.64 -2.17
N GLY A 222 -12.83 -5.62 -3.13
CA GLY A 222 -14.20 -6.11 -2.98
C GLY A 222 -14.68 -6.81 -4.25
N TYR A 223 -15.61 -7.74 -4.08
CA TYR A 223 -16.29 -8.41 -5.18
C TYR A 223 -17.32 -7.44 -5.77
N GLN A 224 -17.33 -7.31 -7.10
CA GLN A 224 -18.18 -6.35 -7.77
C GLN A 224 -19.59 -6.89 -7.93
N VAL A 225 -20.58 -6.13 -7.43
CA VAL A 225 -22.01 -6.42 -7.63
C VAL A 225 -22.69 -5.24 -8.33
N PRO A 226 -23.74 -5.48 -9.14
CA PRO A 226 -24.53 -4.40 -9.73
C PRO A 226 -25.11 -3.50 -8.64
N SER A 227 -25.01 -2.18 -8.83
CA SER A 227 -25.66 -1.23 -7.92
C SER A 227 -27.14 -1.07 -8.25
N ALA A 228 -27.95 -0.71 -7.25
CA ALA A 228 -29.39 -0.50 -7.36
C ALA A 228 -30.23 -1.73 -7.79
N GLU A 229 -29.63 -2.93 -7.85
CA GLU A 229 -30.34 -4.19 -8.04
C GLU A 229 -30.34 -5.00 -6.73
N PRO A 230 -31.42 -5.75 -6.41
CA PRO A 230 -31.44 -6.57 -5.21
C PRO A 230 -30.40 -7.70 -5.30
N CYS A 231 -29.60 -7.82 -4.24
CA CYS A 231 -28.54 -8.80 -4.12
C CYS A 231 -28.78 -9.67 -2.88
N ARG A 232 -28.60 -10.98 -3.03
CA ARG A 232 -28.63 -11.97 -1.96
C ARG A 232 -27.25 -12.61 -1.81
N ILE A 233 -26.81 -12.71 -0.57
CA ILE A 233 -25.57 -13.41 -0.19
C ILE A 233 -25.92 -14.57 0.73
N VAL A 234 -25.39 -15.75 0.40
CA VAL A 234 -25.50 -16.94 1.24
C VAL A 234 -24.13 -17.58 1.36
N LEU A 235 -23.76 -17.96 2.59
CA LEU A 235 -22.55 -18.71 2.85
C LEU A 235 -22.88 -20.16 3.15
N ARG A 236 -22.10 -21.09 2.59
CA ARG A 236 -22.25 -22.52 2.83
C ARG A 236 -20.93 -23.13 3.28
N GLY A 237 -20.91 -23.65 4.50
CA GLY A 237 -19.76 -24.36 5.06
C GLY A 237 -20.11 -25.80 5.42
N ARG A 238 -19.10 -26.60 5.73
CA ARG A 238 -19.29 -27.93 6.32
C ARG A 238 -19.24 -27.80 7.84
N ALA A 239 -20.18 -28.41 8.56
CA ALA A 239 -20.11 -28.47 10.02
C ALA A 239 -18.84 -29.18 10.49
N LYS A 240 -18.35 -28.82 11.67
CA LYS A 240 -17.31 -29.56 12.38
C LYS A 240 -17.73 -31.03 12.55
N LYS A 241 -16.74 -31.93 12.56
CA LYS A 241 -16.98 -33.39 12.70
C LYS A 241 -17.73 -33.74 13.99
N GLU A 242 -17.58 -32.92 15.04
CA GLU A 242 -18.29 -33.02 16.31
C GLU A 242 -19.78 -32.65 16.22
N GLU A 243 -20.19 -31.86 15.23
CA GLU A 243 -21.58 -31.44 15.00
C GLU A 243 -22.29 -32.29 13.91
N GLY A 244 -21.77 -33.47 13.59
CA GLY A 244 -22.42 -34.40 12.64
C GLY A 244 -22.09 -34.18 11.16
N GLY A 245 -21.31 -33.14 10.81
CA GLY A 245 -20.74 -32.98 9.47
C GLY A 245 -21.71 -32.57 8.36
N GLU A 246 -22.96 -32.25 8.69
CA GLU A 246 -23.95 -31.70 7.76
C GLU A 246 -23.55 -30.30 7.25
N PRO A 247 -24.00 -29.87 6.06
CA PRO A 247 -23.70 -28.54 5.55
C PRO A 247 -24.43 -27.46 6.36
N ILE A 248 -23.68 -26.49 6.89
CA ILE A 248 -24.24 -25.30 7.55
C ILE A 248 -24.41 -24.22 6.49
N VAL A 249 -25.61 -23.65 6.42
CA VAL A 249 -25.96 -22.54 5.53
C VAL A 249 -26.27 -21.32 6.38
N SER A 250 -25.65 -20.18 6.09
CA SER A 250 -25.95 -18.93 6.78
C SER A 250 -27.37 -18.47 6.49
N ALA A 251 -27.94 -17.64 7.37
CA ALA A 251 -29.14 -16.88 7.02
C ALA A 251 -28.90 -16.08 5.73
N PRO A 252 -29.87 -16.01 4.80
CA PRO A 252 -29.73 -15.21 3.60
C PRO A 252 -29.67 -13.73 3.96
N LEU A 253 -28.68 -13.04 3.39
CA LEU A 253 -28.55 -11.60 3.54
C LEU A 253 -29.00 -10.90 2.26
N ASP A 254 -30.15 -10.24 2.34
CA ASP A 254 -30.74 -9.50 1.22
C ASP A 254 -30.55 -8.00 1.41
N PHE A 255 -30.03 -7.34 0.39
CA PHE A 255 -29.88 -5.89 0.39
C PHE A 255 -29.83 -5.32 -1.04
N VAL A 256 -30.03 -4.01 -1.14
CA VAL A 256 -29.88 -3.26 -2.40
C VAL A 256 -28.67 -2.34 -2.24
N PRO A 257 -27.52 -2.63 -2.89
CA PRO A 257 -26.32 -1.82 -2.77
C PRO A 257 -26.49 -0.47 -3.49
N ALA A 258 -26.09 0.61 -2.83
CA ALA A 258 -26.05 1.94 -3.45
C ALA A 258 -24.89 2.07 -4.45
N LYS A 259 -24.97 3.06 -5.35
CA LYS A 259 -23.93 3.37 -6.35
C LYS A 259 -22.61 3.69 -5.68
N GLY A 260 -21.54 2.98 -6.04
CA GLY A 260 -20.20 3.16 -5.46
C GLY A 260 -20.07 2.72 -4.00
N ALA A 261 -21.06 1.99 -3.45
CA ALA A 261 -21.00 1.53 -2.06
C ALA A 261 -19.87 0.52 -1.84
N ILE A 262 -19.25 0.60 -0.67
CA ILE A 262 -18.29 -0.39 -0.17
C ILE A 262 -18.94 -1.03 1.05
N ILE A 263 -19.22 -2.33 0.96
CA ILE A 263 -19.93 -3.11 1.96
C ILE A 263 -18.96 -4.16 2.50
N ASP A 264 -18.65 -4.10 3.79
CA ASP A 264 -17.84 -5.10 4.49
C ASP A 264 -18.70 -5.85 5.51
N LEU A 265 -18.86 -7.15 5.31
CA LEU A 265 -19.76 -8.00 6.08
C LEU A 265 -18.95 -8.96 6.94
N ALA A 266 -19.23 -9.02 8.23
CA ALA A 266 -18.69 -10.03 9.14
C ALA A 266 -19.79 -11.02 9.50
N ILE A 267 -19.63 -12.29 9.09
CA ILE A 267 -20.64 -13.34 9.31
C ILE A 267 -20.01 -14.44 10.18
N ARG A 268 -20.75 -14.88 11.20
CA ARG A 268 -20.40 -16.02 12.04
C ARG A 268 -21.11 -17.27 11.55
N LEU A 269 -20.34 -18.33 11.36
CA LEU A 269 -20.77 -19.62 10.81
C LEU A 269 -20.36 -20.79 11.69
#